data_AF-A0A177LJE3-F1
#
_entry.id   AF-A0A177LJE3-F1
#
_cell.length_a   1.000
_cell.length_b   1.000
_cell.length_c   1.000
_cell.angle_alpha   90.00
_cell.angle_beta   90.00
_cell.angle_gamma   90.00
#
_symmetry.space_group_name_H-M   'P 1'
#
loop_
_entity.id
_entity.type
_entity.pdbx_description
1 polymer ?
#
loop_
_entity_poly.entity_id
_entity_poly.type
_entity_poly.pdbx_seq_one_letter_code
_entity_poly.pdbx_strand_id
1 'polypeptide(L)'
;MKEELLGNIKIFAKISGKASLAWIKVTLIGAVIMIVDLVIAIILLGDNTGGGFPASAHAGILGAVMGFILLFVVEFWTALLLTVGILAPVLFIVLANKNAIASAVYNVWKYKIADFIEPKIDLYIDKILQKQPDFLKNITDWSVVKVKLLDTINNDS
;
A
#
# COMPACT_ATOMS: atom_id res chain seq x y z
N MET A 1 -28.08 -15.74 -12.14
CA MET A 1 -28.04 -15.58 -10.66
C MET A 1 -26.87 -16.32 -10.00
N LYS A 2 -26.69 -17.65 -10.12
CA LYS A 2 -25.52 -18.35 -9.53
C LYS A 2 -24.18 -17.97 -10.19
N GLU A 3 -24.14 -17.81 -11.52
CA GLU A 3 -22.90 -17.45 -12.23
C GLU A 3 -22.42 -16.02 -11.97
N GLU A 4 -23.32 -15.04 -11.90
CA GLU A 4 -22.97 -13.66 -11.49
C GLU A 4 -22.45 -13.60 -10.05
N LEU A 5 -23.00 -14.42 -9.16
CA LEU A 5 -22.54 -14.51 -7.78
C LEU A 5 -21.09 -15.06 -7.72
N LEU A 6 -20.79 -16.11 -8.48
CA LEU A 6 -19.45 -16.69 -8.58
C LEU A 6 -18.44 -15.70 -9.20
N GLY A 7 -18.85 -14.95 -10.23
CA GLY A 7 -18.04 -13.89 -10.84
C GLY A 7 -17.68 -12.78 -9.84
N ASN A 8 -18.68 -12.28 -9.12
CA ASN A 8 -18.48 -11.24 -8.10
C ASN A 8 -17.57 -11.72 -6.94
N ILE A 9 -17.73 -12.97 -6.51
CA ILE A 9 -16.86 -13.57 -5.47
C ILE A 9 -15.41 -13.66 -5.97
N LYS A 10 -15.18 -14.06 -7.23
CA LYS A 10 -13.83 -14.17 -7.80
C LYS A 10 -13.15 -12.81 -7.92
N ILE A 11 -13.89 -11.77 -8.30
CA ILE A 11 -13.38 -10.39 -8.36
C ILE A 11 -13.06 -9.88 -6.95
N PHE A 12 -13.96 -10.09 -5.99
CA PHE A 12 -13.73 -9.72 -4.60
C PHE A 12 -12.49 -10.42 -4.02
N ALA A 13 -12.35 -11.73 -4.24
CA ALA A 13 -11.18 -12.49 -3.81
C ALA A 13 -9.87 -11.95 -4.42
N LYS A 14 -9.90 -11.55 -5.71
CA LYS A 14 -8.74 -10.96 -6.39
C LYS A 14 -8.36 -9.59 -5.83
N ILE A 15 -9.34 -8.75 -5.52
CA ILE A 15 -9.15 -7.44 -4.89
C ILE A 15 -8.58 -7.61 -3.48
N SER A 16 -9.23 -8.45 -2.67
CA SER A 16 -8.82 -8.76 -1.31
C SER A 16 -7.40 -9.33 -1.27
N GLY A 17 -7.07 -10.29 -2.15
CA GLY A 17 -5.71 -10.83 -2.25
C GLY A 17 -4.66 -9.78 -2.57
N LYS A 18 -4.93 -8.85 -3.50
CA LYS A 18 -4.00 -7.75 -3.82
C LYS A 18 -3.86 -6.73 -2.68
N ALA A 19 -4.94 -6.44 -1.96
CA ALA A 19 -4.92 -5.56 -0.80
C ALA A 19 -4.12 -6.19 0.36
N SER A 20 -4.35 -7.47 0.64
CA SER A 20 -3.59 -8.24 1.64
C SER A 20 -2.11 -8.33 1.30
N LEU A 21 -1.75 -8.53 0.03
CA LEU A 21 -0.34 -8.50 -0.39
C LEU A 21 0.30 -7.12 -0.17
N ALA A 22 -0.43 -6.03 -0.44
CA ALA A 22 0.06 -4.68 -0.16
C ALA A 22 0.24 -4.44 1.35
N TRP A 23 -0.66 -4.96 2.17
CA TRP A 23 -0.58 -4.92 3.63
C TRP A 23 0.64 -5.69 4.15
N ILE A 24 0.84 -6.93 3.69
CA ILE A 24 1.95 -7.80 4.09
C ILE A 24 3.29 -7.15 3.73
N LYS A 25 3.42 -6.56 2.53
CA LYS A 25 4.65 -5.88 2.11
C LYS A 25 5.04 -4.74 3.05
N VAL A 26 4.08 -3.87 3.39
CA VAL A 26 4.33 -2.74 4.30
C VAL A 26 4.68 -3.24 5.70
N THR A 27 3.96 -4.25 6.18
CA THR A 27 4.18 -4.83 7.51
C THR A 27 5.57 -5.49 7.61
N LEU A 28 5.99 -6.24 6.59
CA LEU A 28 7.31 -6.87 6.56
C LEU A 28 8.44 -5.83 6.53
N ILE A 29 8.32 -4.80 5.68
CA ILE A 29 9.31 -3.72 5.63
C ILE A 29 9.39 -3.01 6.98
N GLY A 30 8.23 -2.70 7.58
CA GLY A 30 8.16 -2.08 8.90
C GLY A 30 8.76 -2.94 10.00
N ALA A 31 8.53 -4.25 9.98
CA ALA A 31 9.12 -5.19 10.94
C ALA A 31 10.65 -5.25 10.82
N VAL A 32 11.21 -5.22 9.61
CA VAL A 32 12.67 -5.18 9.40
C VAL A 32 13.26 -3.90 9.97
N ILE A 33 12.66 -2.74 9.67
CA ILE A 33 13.11 -1.44 10.20
C ILE A 33 13.06 -1.44 11.73
N MET A 34 11.96 -1.92 12.32
CA MET A 34 11.81 -2.03 13.77
C MET A 34 12.88 -2.91 14.42
N ILE A 35 13.20 -4.07 13.82
CA ILE A 35 14.24 -4.96 14.36
C ILE A 35 15.60 -4.27 14.31
N VAL A 36 15.94 -3.61 13.20
CA VAL A 36 17.22 -2.90 13.05
C VAL A 36 17.32 -1.77 14.07
N ASP A 37 16.27 -0.95 14.21
CA ASP A 37 16.23 0.16 15.18
C ASP A 37 16.41 -0.33 16.61
N LEU A 38 15.72 -1.42 17.00
CA LEU A 38 15.85 -2.01 18.32
C LEU A 38 17.25 -2.59 18.58
N VAL A 39 17.84 -3.27 17.60
CA VAL A 39 19.20 -3.82 17.72
C VAL A 39 20.21 -2.69 17.92
N ILE A 40 20.12 -1.63 17.12
CA ILE A 40 21.02 -0.46 17.26
C ILE A 40 20.82 0.21 18.62
N ALA A 41 19.58 0.41 19.06
CA ALA A 41 19.28 1.00 20.36
C ALA A 41 19.87 0.17 21.52
N ILE A 42 19.78 -1.16 21.45
CA ILE A 42 20.34 -2.06 22.47
C ILE A 42 21.87 -2.00 22.49
N ILE A 43 22.52 -1.98 21.33
CA ILE A 43 23.99 -1.86 21.25
C ILE A 43 24.44 -0.53 21.87
N LEU A 44 23.80 0.58 21.48
CA LEU A 44 24.11 1.91 22.01
C LEU A 44 23.83 2.04 23.52
N LEU A 45 22.84 1.30 24.04
CA LEU A 45 22.61 1.20 25.50
C LEU A 45 23.72 0.41 26.20
N GLY A 46 24.22 -0.67 25.58
CA GLY A 46 25.25 -1.53 26.14
C GLY A 46 26.65 -0.91 26.18
N ASP A 47 26.99 -0.11 25.17
CA ASP A 47 28.27 0.60 25.08
C ASP A 47 28.33 1.87 25.96
N ASN A 48 27.17 2.32 26.47
CA ASN A 48 27.08 3.49 27.32
C ASN A 48 27.30 3.13 28.80
N THR A 49 28.41 3.63 29.36
CA THR A 49 28.77 3.51 30.79
C THR A 49 28.11 4.58 31.67
N GLY A 50 27.32 5.49 31.08
CA GLY A 50 26.57 6.53 31.78
C GLY A 50 25.43 5.96 32.62
N GLY A 51 25.50 6.14 33.95
CA GLY A 51 24.74 5.41 34.97
C GLY A 51 23.23 5.67 35.09
N GLY A 52 22.47 5.67 33.99
CA GLY A 52 21.02 5.82 34.01
C GLY A 52 20.25 4.50 34.05
N PHE A 53 20.55 3.60 33.09
CA PHE A 53 19.76 2.39 32.89
C PHE A 53 20.12 1.23 33.84
N PRO A 54 21.41 0.89 34.08
CA PRO A 54 21.78 -0.23 34.94
C PRO A 54 21.36 -0.04 36.41
N ALA A 55 21.40 1.22 36.90
CA ALA A 55 20.99 1.57 38.25
C ALA A 55 19.46 1.56 38.43
N SER A 56 18.71 1.95 37.39
CA SER A 56 17.25 1.99 37.40
C SER A 56 16.58 0.61 37.40
N ALA A 57 17.28 -0.44 36.93
CA ALA A 57 16.76 -1.81 36.84
C ALA A 57 16.38 -2.40 38.22
N HIS A 58 16.90 -1.84 39.31
CA HIS A 58 16.65 -2.30 40.68
C HIS A 58 15.57 -1.48 41.40
N ALA A 59 15.07 -0.39 40.80
CA ALA A 59 14.16 0.56 41.44
C ALA A 59 12.68 0.41 41.00
N GLY A 60 12.33 -0.73 40.39
CA GLY A 60 10.97 -1.05 39.95
C GLY A 60 10.46 -0.10 38.85
N ILE A 61 9.13 -0.02 38.71
CA ILE A 61 8.48 0.74 37.61
C ILE A 61 8.83 2.24 37.65
N LEU A 62 8.87 2.85 38.85
CA LEU A 62 9.25 4.26 39.00
C LEU A 62 10.72 4.50 38.60
N GLY A 63 11.61 3.57 38.94
CA GLY A 63 13.00 3.58 38.48
C GLY A 63 13.10 3.53 36.96
N ALA A 64 12.36 2.61 36.32
CA ALA A 64 12.37 2.46 34.86
C ALA A 64 11.87 3.72 34.14
N VAL A 65 10.80 4.36 34.64
CA VAL A 65 10.27 5.61 34.06
C VAL A 65 11.28 6.75 34.20
N MET A 66 11.87 6.92 35.40
CA MET A 66 12.88 7.96 35.62
C MET A 66 14.16 7.70 34.81
N GLY A 67 14.61 6.45 34.73
CA GLY A 67 15.76 6.04 33.91
C GLY A 67 15.52 6.30 32.43
N PHE A 68 14.31 6.06 31.94
CA PHE A 68 13.92 6.37 30.56
C PHE A 68 13.89 7.88 30.28
N ILE A 69 13.40 8.70 31.21
CA ILE A 69 13.43 10.17 31.07
C ILE A 69 14.89 10.67 31.09
N LEU A 70 15.73 10.14 31.96
CA LEU A 70 17.15 10.49 32.01
C LEU A 70 17.89 10.10 30.72
N LEU A 71 17.52 8.99 30.07
CA LEU A 71 18.07 8.62 28.76
C LEU A 71 17.83 9.72 27.71
N PHE A 72 16.70 10.44 27.74
CA PHE A 72 16.49 11.56 26.81
C PHE A 72 17.42 12.75 27.05
N VAL A 73 17.94 12.90 28.28
CA VAL A 73 18.86 13.98 28.65
C VAL A 73 20.31 13.61 28.35
N VAL A 74 20.70 12.37 28.67
CA VAL A 74 22.09 11.91 28.55
C VAL A 74 22.38 11.32 27.18
N GLU A 75 21.44 10.56 26.62
CA GLU A 75 21.61 9.74 25.41
C GLU A 75 20.40 9.91 24.48
N PHE A 76 20.14 11.15 24.07
CA PHE A 76 18.95 11.55 23.31
C PHE A 76 18.68 10.63 22.10
N TRP A 77 19.70 10.29 21.32
CA TRP A 77 19.56 9.46 20.13
C TRP A 77 19.15 8.03 20.44
N THR A 78 19.73 7.45 21.48
CA THR A 78 19.41 6.11 21.96
C THR A 78 17.99 6.04 22.51
N ALA A 79 17.59 7.06 23.28
CA ALA A 79 16.23 7.20 23.81
C ALA A 79 15.19 7.36 22.68
N LEU A 80 15.52 8.15 21.66
CA LEU A 80 14.67 8.36 20.49
C LEU A 80 14.49 7.04 19.71
N LEU A 81 15.58 6.33 19.42
CA LEU A 81 15.54 5.03 18.72
C LEU A 81 14.73 3.99 19.51
N LEU A 82 14.91 3.91 20.83
CA LEU A 82 14.12 3.01 21.68
C LEU A 82 12.63 3.35 21.63
N THR A 83 12.29 4.64 21.70
CA THR A 83 10.90 5.11 21.64
C THR A 83 10.26 4.82 20.29
N VAL A 84 10.98 5.09 19.20
CA VAL A 84 10.52 4.80 17.85
C VAL A 84 10.38 3.29 17.64
N GLY A 85 11.31 2.48 18.13
CA GLY A 85 11.23 1.02 18.06
C GLY A 85 10.00 0.46 18.79
N ILE A 86 9.62 1.02 19.94
CA ILE A 86 8.42 0.61 20.68
C ILE A 86 7.13 1.07 20.00
N LEU A 87 7.11 2.27 19.40
CA LEU A 87 5.94 2.84 18.74
C LEU A 87 5.78 2.38 17.27
N ALA A 88 6.85 1.88 16.66
CA ALA A 88 6.91 1.42 15.28
C ALA A 88 5.81 0.40 14.91
N PRO A 89 5.49 -0.63 15.72
CA PRO A 89 4.40 -1.56 15.42
C PRO A 89 3.08 -0.85 15.13
N VAL A 90 2.71 0.13 15.96
CA VAL A 90 1.46 0.87 15.82
C VAL A 90 1.47 1.70 14.53
N LEU A 91 2.58 2.40 14.29
CA LEU A 91 2.76 3.23 13.09
C LEU A 91 2.68 2.39 11.81
N PHE A 92 3.38 1.26 11.76
CA PHE A 92 3.41 0.40 10.58
C PHE A 92 2.08 -0.32 10.34
N ILE A 93 1.33 -0.68 11.39
CA ILE A 93 -0.04 -1.21 11.23
C ILE A 93 -0.97 -0.15 10.61
N VAL A 94 -0.90 1.09 11.08
CA VAL A 94 -1.71 2.20 10.52
C VAL A 94 -1.35 2.44 9.04
N LEU A 95 -0.06 2.46 8.72
CA LEU A 95 0.41 2.61 7.33
C LEU A 95 0.01 1.44 6.45
N ALA A 96 0.12 0.21 6.95
CA ALA A 96 -0.29 -0.99 6.24
C ALA A 96 -1.80 -0.97 5.94
N ASN A 97 -2.63 -0.58 6.92
CA ASN A 97 -4.07 -0.42 6.74
C ASN A 97 -4.40 0.64 5.69
N LYS A 98 -3.76 1.82 5.76
CA LYS A 98 -3.94 2.88 4.77
C LYS A 98 -3.59 2.39 3.35
N ASN A 99 -2.46 1.69 3.21
CA ASN A 99 -2.02 1.17 1.92
C ASN A 99 -2.92 0.05 1.39
N ALA A 100 -3.42 -0.82 2.26
CA ALA A 100 -4.35 -1.88 1.91
C ALA A 100 -5.68 -1.32 1.40
N ILE A 101 -6.23 -0.29 2.06
CA ILE A 101 -7.45 0.39 1.64
C ILE A 101 -7.23 1.10 0.30
N ALA A 102 -6.13 1.84 0.14
CA ALA A 102 -5.81 2.50 -1.14
C ALA A 102 -5.69 1.49 -2.29
N SER A 103 -5.02 0.35 -2.05
CA SER A 103 -4.91 -0.75 -3.01
C SER A 103 -6.28 -1.38 -3.30
N ALA A 104 -7.12 -1.59 -2.30
CA ALA A 104 -8.46 -2.11 -2.47
C ALA A 104 -9.31 -1.17 -3.32
N VAL A 105 -9.34 0.12 -3.02
CA VAL A 105 -10.08 1.15 -3.78
C VAL A 105 -9.60 1.20 -5.24
N TYR A 106 -8.29 1.23 -5.46
CA TYR A 106 -7.72 1.22 -6.82
C TYR A 106 -8.14 -0.03 -7.61
N ASN A 107 -8.09 -1.21 -6.98
CA ASN A 107 -8.45 -2.45 -7.64
C ASN A 107 -9.97 -2.58 -7.84
N VAL A 108 -10.81 -2.08 -6.93
CA VAL A 108 -12.26 -1.98 -7.13
C VAL A 108 -12.55 -1.11 -8.35
N TRP A 109 -11.95 0.08 -8.42
CA TRP A 109 -12.09 0.97 -9.57
C TRP A 109 -11.66 0.27 -10.85
N LYS A 110 -10.47 -0.34 -10.86
CA LYS A 110 -9.92 -1.04 -12.01
C LYS A 110 -10.80 -2.20 -12.49
N TYR A 111 -11.30 -3.07 -11.61
CA TYR A 111 -12.05 -4.25 -12.05
C TYR A 111 -13.53 -3.94 -12.29
N LYS A 112 -14.22 -3.17 -11.44
CA LYS A 112 -15.64 -2.87 -11.67
C LYS A 112 -15.89 -1.85 -12.77
N ILE A 113 -15.02 -0.86 -12.94
CA ILE A 113 -15.22 0.16 -13.98
C ILE A 113 -14.70 -0.32 -15.32
N ALA A 114 -13.60 -1.09 -15.39
CA ALA A 114 -13.20 -1.74 -16.64
C ALA A 114 -14.29 -2.70 -17.11
N ASP A 115 -14.79 -3.59 -16.24
CA ASP A 115 -15.87 -4.53 -16.61
C ASP A 115 -17.20 -3.82 -16.99
N PHE A 116 -17.42 -2.56 -16.57
CA PHE A 116 -18.61 -1.78 -16.96
C PHE A 116 -18.42 -0.97 -18.24
N ILE A 117 -17.20 -0.48 -18.48
CA ILE A 117 -16.88 0.38 -19.62
C ILE A 117 -16.50 -0.44 -20.86
N GLU A 118 -15.68 -1.49 -20.72
CA GLU A 118 -15.27 -2.36 -21.85
C GLU A 118 -16.47 -2.88 -22.66
N PRO A 119 -17.47 -3.57 -22.07
CA PRO A 119 -18.56 -4.12 -22.85
C PRO A 119 -19.48 -3.06 -23.46
N LYS A 120 -19.53 -1.84 -22.90
CA LYS A 120 -20.28 -0.73 -23.49
C LYS A 120 -19.54 -0.17 -24.70
N ILE A 121 -18.22 0.01 -24.59
CA ILE A 121 -17.38 0.42 -25.72
C ILE A 121 -17.48 -0.62 -26.83
N ASP A 122 -17.38 -1.92 -26.50
CA ASP A 122 -17.52 -3.00 -27.48
C ASP A 122 -18.92 -3.00 -28.13
N LEU A 123 -20.00 -2.79 -27.37
CA LEU A 123 -21.35 -2.67 -27.93
C LEU A 123 -21.54 -1.47 -28.87
N TYR A 124 -20.92 -0.33 -28.54
CA TYR A 124 -20.95 0.84 -29.41
C TYR A 124 -20.11 0.62 -30.67
N ILE A 125 -18.95 0.01 -30.54
CA ILE A 125 -18.09 -0.38 -31.66
C ILE A 125 -18.82 -1.37 -32.57
N ASP A 126 -19.42 -2.42 -32.01
CA ASP A 126 -20.20 -3.40 -32.78
C ASP A 126 -21.41 -2.76 -33.47
N LYS A 127 -22.12 -1.84 -32.80
CA LYS A 127 -23.22 -1.10 -33.45
C LYS A 127 -22.75 -0.20 -34.58
N ILE A 128 -21.57 0.39 -34.46
CA ILE A 128 -20.98 1.22 -35.51
C ILE A 128 -20.52 0.33 -36.67
N LEU A 129 -19.84 -0.79 -36.40
CA LEU A 129 -19.36 -1.75 -37.40
C LEU A 129 -20.51 -2.47 -38.12
N GLN A 130 -21.62 -2.77 -37.44
CA GLN A 130 -22.82 -3.37 -38.05
C GLN A 130 -23.62 -2.39 -38.93
N LYS A 131 -23.48 -1.07 -38.69
CA LYS A 131 -24.12 -0.04 -39.52
C LYS A 131 -23.27 0.42 -40.70
N GLN A 132 -22.04 -0.08 -40.83
CA GLN A 132 -21.17 0.26 -41.97
C GLN A 132 -21.29 -0.78 -43.09
N PRO A 133 -21.33 -0.32 -44.37
CA PRO A 133 -21.39 -1.20 -45.54
C PRO A 133 -20.14 -2.09 -45.63
N ASP A 134 -20.30 -3.31 -46.14
CA ASP A 134 -19.28 -4.38 -46.11
C ASP A 134 -17.92 -4.02 -46.71
N PHE A 135 -17.83 -2.97 -47.53
CA PHE A 135 -16.57 -2.43 -48.05
C PHE A 135 -15.68 -1.78 -46.98
N LEU A 136 -16.25 -1.23 -45.89
CA LEU A 136 -15.49 -0.58 -44.81
C LEU A 136 -15.00 -1.55 -43.72
N LYS A 137 -15.58 -2.76 -43.63
CA LYS A 137 -15.11 -3.82 -42.71
C LYS A 137 -13.68 -4.27 -43.00
N ASN A 138 -13.23 -4.16 -44.25
CA ASN A 138 -11.90 -4.59 -44.68
C ASN A 138 -10.84 -3.47 -44.66
N ILE A 139 -11.23 -2.21 -44.42
CA ILE A 139 -10.33 -1.04 -44.57
C ILE A 139 -9.89 -0.47 -43.21
N THR A 140 -10.59 -0.79 -42.13
CA THR A 140 -10.37 -0.14 -40.83
C THR A 140 -9.31 -0.89 -40.03
N ASP A 141 -8.04 -0.72 -40.42
CA ASP A 141 -6.89 -1.06 -39.58
C ASP A 141 -7.04 -0.31 -38.25
N TRP A 142 -7.42 -1.05 -37.21
CA TRP A 142 -7.70 -0.57 -35.85
C TRP A 142 -6.57 0.32 -35.28
N SER A 143 -5.35 0.11 -35.75
CA SER A 143 -4.17 0.92 -35.42
C SER A 143 -4.33 2.39 -35.86
N VAL A 144 -4.87 2.64 -37.05
CA VAL A 144 -5.04 4.00 -37.62
C VAL A 144 -6.11 4.78 -36.88
N VAL A 145 -7.21 4.11 -36.50
CA VAL A 145 -8.30 4.73 -35.74
C VAL A 145 -7.84 5.08 -34.32
N LYS A 146 -7.09 4.19 -33.68
CA LYS A 146 -6.55 4.44 -32.34
C LYS A 146 -5.57 5.62 -32.32
N VAL A 147 -4.71 5.72 -33.34
CA VAL A 147 -3.79 6.86 -33.48
C VAL A 147 -4.56 8.17 -33.66
N LYS A 148 -5.57 8.22 -34.55
CA LYS A 148 -6.36 9.45 -34.76
C LYS A 148 -7.13 9.90 -33.52
N LEU A 149 -7.66 8.96 -32.72
CA LEU A 149 -8.37 9.29 -31.49
C LEU A 149 -7.42 9.87 -30.43
N LEU A 150 -6.22 9.30 -30.29
CA LEU A 150 -5.20 9.84 -29.39
C LEU A 150 -4.73 11.23 -29.83
N ASP A 151 -4.57 11.45 -31.13
CA ASP A 151 -4.11 12.73 -31.69
C ASP A 151 -5.16 13.84 -31.56
N THR A 152 -6.45 13.48 -31.64
CA THR A 152 -7.56 14.45 -31.45
C THR A 152 -7.67 14.88 -29.98
N ILE A 153 -7.51 13.94 -29.04
CA ILE A 153 -7.53 14.25 -27.61
C ILE A 153 -6.34 15.12 -27.21
N ASN A 154 -5.18 14.92 -27.86
CA ASN A 154 -3.95 15.65 -27.53
C ASN A 154 -3.87 17.05 -28.17
N ASN A 155 -4.62 17.31 -29.26
CA ASN A 155 -4.70 18.62 -29.91
C ASN A 155 -5.90 19.49 -29.45
N ASP A 156 -6.83 18.92 -28.67
CA ASP A 156 -7.91 19.67 -27.99
C ASP A 156 -7.52 20.12 -26.56
N SER A 157 -6.23 19.97 -26.20
CA SER A 157 -5.60 20.50 -24.97
C SER A 157 -4.74 21.71 -25.29
#